data_AF-A0AAV9D2F0-F1
#
_entry.id   AF-A0AAV9D2F0-F1
#
_cell.length_a   1.000
_cell.length_b   1.000
_cell.length_c   1.000
_cell.angle_alpha   90.00
_cell.angle_beta   90.00
_cell.angle_gamma   90.00
#
_symmetry.space_group_name_H-M   'P 1'
#
loop_
_entity.id
_entity.type
_entity.pdbx_description
1 polymer ?
#
loop_
_entity_poly.entity_id
_entity_poly.type
_entity_poly.pdbx_seq_one_letter_code
_entity_poly.pdbx_strand_id
1 'polypeptide(L)'
;MTVTVTPEVVDGRLVVRGRTVLAGVPKDVTVDPAAGGSAFVGACSPSRSSRHVFTLGVLQGYRLVCLFRFKIWWMIPRTGKSGRDVPMETQMLLLEVKEEAAIEDELDDKDTANTFYVLLLPVLDGAFRTSLQGTDTDELQFCVESGSLIGILAKHKGTFSHVENKKIPANLDWFGWCTWDAFYTEVSPKGIEEGLESLSAGGSPARFLIIDDGWQSTINEFHKEGEPLIEGTQFATRLVDIKENNKFEGNLGKFIKTIKERHGLKFVYMWHALAGYWGGVLPTSEVMKKYNPKLVHPVQSPGNIGNLQDIVMDILEKYGVGIIDPSKIYNFYNDLHSYLRDKGVDGVKVDVQNLIETLGSGYGGRVALTKQYQQALEESVAKNFTDNI
;
A
#
# COMPACT_ATOMS: atom_id res chain seq x y z
N MET A 1 10.11 -4.54 41.80
CA MET A 1 11.27 -4.47 40.87
C MET A 1 10.93 -5.33 39.67
N THR A 2 10.60 -4.73 38.52
CA THR A 2 10.46 -5.47 37.26
C THR A 2 11.87 -5.85 36.82
N VAL A 3 12.27 -7.11 37.04
CA VAL A 3 13.48 -7.64 36.44
C VAL A 3 13.27 -7.59 34.94
N THR A 4 13.93 -6.66 34.27
CA THR A 4 13.93 -6.54 32.81
C THR A 4 14.84 -7.64 32.30
N VAL A 5 14.30 -8.86 32.15
CA VAL A 5 15.05 -9.98 31.57
C VAL A 5 15.07 -9.78 30.07
N THR A 6 16.25 -9.49 29.54
CA THR A 6 16.50 -9.33 28.11
C THR A 6 16.36 -10.69 27.39
N PRO A 7 15.75 -10.76 26.20
CA PRO A 7 15.81 -11.95 25.37
C PRO A 7 17.25 -12.45 25.13
N GLU A 8 17.45 -13.76 25.16
CA GLU A 8 18.74 -14.39 24.95
C GLU A 8 18.63 -15.76 24.24
N VAL A 9 19.72 -16.23 23.63
CA VAL A 9 19.80 -17.59 23.08
C VAL A 9 20.68 -18.44 24.00
N VAL A 10 20.09 -19.48 24.60
CA VAL A 10 20.76 -20.42 25.51
C VAL A 10 20.41 -21.84 25.10
N ASP A 11 21.44 -22.69 24.90
CA ASP A 11 21.30 -24.09 24.49
C ASP A 11 20.40 -24.29 23.25
N GLY A 12 20.54 -23.42 22.24
CA GLY A 12 19.74 -23.48 21.02
C GLY A 12 18.26 -23.10 21.22
N ARG A 13 17.95 -22.30 22.24
CA ARG A 13 16.59 -21.81 22.53
C ARG A 13 16.59 -20.30 22.69
N LEU A 14 15.65 -19.61 22.05
CA LEU A 14 15.38 -18.21 22.31
C LEU A 14 14.50 -18.12 23.56
N VAL A 15 15.05 -17.57 24.62
CA VAL A 15 14.41 -17.49 25.94
C VAL A 15 14.02 -16.04 26.24
N VAL A 16 12.79 -15.82 26.69
CA VAL A 16 12.29 -14.52 27.16
C VAL A 16 11.65 -14.72 28.52
N ARG A 17 12.13 -13.99 29.54
CA ARG A 17 11.69 -14.15 30.95
C ARG A 17 11.69 -15.62 31.41
N GLY A 18 12.72 -16.37 31.03
CA GLY A 18 12.86 -17.80 31.40
C GLY A 18 12.00 -18.78 30.59
N ARG A 19 11.15 -18.32 29.66
CA ARG A 19 10.32 -19.18 28.80
C ARG A 19 10.94 -19.33 27.41
N THR A 20 10.98 -20.56 26.91
CA THR A 20 11.49 -20.86 25.55
C THR A 20 10.45 -20.45 24.51
N VAL A 21 10.70 -19.38 23.78
CA VAL A 21 9.83 -18.87 22.71
C VAL A 21 10.09 -19.59 21.38
N LEU A 22 11.37 -19.82 21.05
CA LEU A 22 11.78 -20.61 19.88
C LEU A 22 12.72 -21.72 20.30
N ALA A 23 12.52 -22.92 19.77
CA ALA A 23 13.39 -24.07 19.98
C ALA A 23 14.24 -24.37 18.73
N GLY A 24 15.42 -24.97 18.91
CA GLY A 24 16.29 -25.31 17.77
C GLY A 24 16.83 -24.10 17.01
N VAL A 25 17.11 -23.01 17.72
CA VAL A 25 17.70 -21.78 17.16
C VAL A 25 19.06 -22.11 16.53
N PRO A 26 19.26 -21.84 15.22
CA PRO A 26 20.54 -22.09 14.55
C PRO A 26 21.70 -21.27 15.12
N LYS A 27 22.94 -21.77 14.96
CA LYS A 27 24.15 -21.13 15.51
C LYS A 27 24.53 -19.80 14.85
N ASP A 28 24.05 -19.57 13.64
CA ASP A 28 24.26 -18.35 12.87
C ASP A 28 23.25 -17.24 13.21
N VAL A 29 22.28 -17.51 14.10
CA VAL A 29 21.37 -16.50 14.67
C VAL A 29 22.06 -15.82 15.85
N THR A 30 22.04 -14.49 15.85
CA THR A 30 22.58 -13.65 16.92
C THR A 30 21.45 -12.92 17.64
N VAL A 31 21.64 -12.68 18.94
CA VAL A 31 20.72 -11.85 19.74
C VAL A 31 21.54 -10.79 20.46
N ASP A 32 21.27 -9.53 20.12
CA ASP A 32 21.95 -8.36 20.66
C ASP A 32 21.00 -7.62 21.62
N PRO A 33 21.26 -7.66 22.94
CA PRO A 33 20.46 -6.97 23.95
C PRO A 33 20.26 -5.47 23.67
N ALA A 34 19.05 -4.96 23.90
CA ALA A 34 18.71 -3.55 23.81
C ALA A 34 17.98 -3.06 25.09
N ALA A 35 17.74 -1.75 25.18
CA ALA A 35 17.13 -1.16 26.37
C ALA A 35 15.68 -1.65 26.58
N GLY A 36 15.22 -1.66 27.83
CA GLY A 36 13.81 -1.93 28.16
C GLY A 36 13.35 -3.37 27.99
N GLY A 37 14.26 -4.37 28.07
CA GLY A 37 13.91 -5.78 27.92
C GLY A 37 13.66 -6.20 26.46
N SER A 38 14.25 -5.47 25.52
CA SER A 38 14.22 -5.78 24.09
C SER A 38 15.56 -6.34 23.62
N ALA A 39 15.59 -6.93 22.42
CA ALA A 39 16.81 -7.36 21.76
C ALA A 39 16.62 -7.31 20.24
N PHE A 40 17.71 -7.14 19.52
CA PHE A 40 17.74 -7.35 18.07
C PHE A 40 18.12 -8.80 17.77
N VAL A 41 17.38 -9.42 16.85
CA VAL A 41 17.69 -10.77 16.36
C VAL A 41 18.23 -10.62 14.94
N GLY A 42 19.41 -11.18 14.69
CA GLY A 42 20.10 -11.11 13.41
C GLY A 42 20.59 -12.49 12.96
N ALA A 43 21.13 -12.56 11.75
CA ALA A 43 21.86 -13.73 11.26
C ALA A 43 22.94 -13.33 10.25
N CYS A 44 23.94 -14.18 10.09
CA CYS A 44 25.05 -13.97 9.15
C CYS A 44 24.95 -14.92 7.95
N SER A 45 25.13 -14.39 6.73
CA SER A 45 25.27 -15.21 5.52
C SER A 45 26.65 -15.03 4.88
N PRO A 46 27.33 -16.10 4.46
CA PRO A 46 28.60 -15.99 3.75
C PRO A 46 28.43 -15.58 2.28
N SER A 47 27.23 -15.72 1.71
CA SER A 47 26.94 -15.37 0.32
C SER A 47 26.38 -13.95 0.20
N ARG A 48 26.65 -13.28 -0.93
CA ARG A 48 26.03 -12.00 -1.26
C ARG A 48 24.75 -12.26 -2.05
N SER A 49 23.61 -11.82 -1.55
CA SER A 49 22.33 -11.87 -2.26
C SER A 49 21.51 -10.61 -1.95
N SER A 50 20.62 -10.24 -2.88
CA SER A 50 19.61 -9.20 -2.63
C SER A 50 18.46 -9.69 -1.75
N ARG A 51 18.39 -11.01 -1.51
CA ARG A 51 17.40 -11.68 -0.68
C ARG A 51 18.03 -12.82 0.11
N HIS A 52 17.82 -12.84 1.42
CA HIS A 52 18.20 -13.92 2.32
C HIS A 52 16.98 -14.39 3.14
N VAL A 53 16.92 -15.68 3.45
CA VAL A 53 15.94 -16.26 4.37
C VAL A 53 16.70 -17.06 5.40
N PHE A 54 16.43 -16.82 6.67
CA PHE A 54 17.06 -17.50 7.78
C PHE A 54 15.99 -18.10 8.69
N THR A 55 16.22 -19.32 9.17
CA THR A 55 15.39 -19.95 10.20
C THR A 55 15.79 -19.41 11.57
N LEU A 56 14.81 -18.95 12.36
CA LEU A 56 14.99 -18.52 13.75
C LEU A 56 14.81 -19.65 14.75
N GLY A 57 14.10 -20.71 14.36
CA GLY A 57 13.77 -21.86 15.21
C GLY A 57 12.29 -22.23 15.11
N VAL A 58 11.89 -23.25 15.85
CA VAL A 58 10.53 -23.78 15.90
C VAL A 58 9.69 -22.97 16.88
N LEU A 59 8.55 -22.47 16.41
CA LEU A 59 7.53 -21.77 17.21
C LEU A 59 6.31 -22.67 17.37
N GLN A 60 6.00 -23.12 18.59
CA GLN A 60 4.84 -23.99 18.85
C GLN A 60 4.22 -23.69 20.22
N GLY A 61 2.90 -23.87 20.32
CA GLY A 61 2.18 -23.82 21.60
C GLY A 61 1.84 -22.42 22.10
N TYR A 62 2.06 -21.38 21.29
CA TYR A 62 1.81 -19.98 21.65
C TYR A 62 0.64 -19.41 20.88
N ARG A 63 -0.37 -18.87 21.59
CA ARG A 63 -1.40 -18.05 20.95
C ARG A 63 -0.72 -16.84 20.32
N LEU A 64 -0.96 -16.65 19.02
CA LEU A 64 -0.36 -15.56 18.28
C LEU A 64 -1.40 -14.76 17.49
N VAL A 65 -1.09 -13.49 17.25
CA VAL A 65 -1.70 -12.67 16.20
C VAL A 65 -0.58 -12.05 15.37
N CYS A 66 -0.73 -12.08 14.05
CA CYS A 66 0.23 -11.48 13.13
C CYS A 66 -0.48 -10.57 12.14
N LEU A 67 0.22 -9.54 11.66
CA LEU A 67 -0.23 -8.69 10.54
C LEU A 67 0.67 -8.97 9.35
N PHE A 68 0.08 -9.41 8.24
CA PHE A 68 0.81 -9.84 7.05
C PHE A 68 0.23 -9.21 5.78
N ARG A 69 1.10 -9.02 4.79
CA ARG A 69 0.68 -8.53 3.47
C ARG A 69 -0.03 -9.65 2.71
N PHE A 70 -1.36 -9.65 2.73
CA PHE A 70 -2.14 -10.73 2.12
C PHE A 70 -2.43 -10.52 0.63
N LYS A 71 -2.32 -9.27 0.16
CA LYS A 71 -2.35 -8.86 -1.25
C LYS A 71 -1.31 -7.77 -1.48
N ILE A 72 -0.94 -7.52 -2.74
CA ILE A 72 0.01 -6.45 -3.12
C ILE A 72 -0.37 -5.06 -2.55
N TRP A 73 -1.65 -4.82 -2.25
CA TRP A 73 -2.15 -3.56 -1.73
C TRP A 73 -2.37 -3.54 -0.20
N TRP A 74 -2.71 -4.67 0.44
CA TRP A 74 -3.34 -4.68 1.76
C TRP A 74 -2.70 -5.65 2.75
N MET A 75 -2.83 -5.33 4.04
CA MET A 75 -2.49 -6.21 5.16
C MET A 75 -3.73 -6.57 5.97
N ILE A 76 -3.76 -7.77 6.54
CA ILE A 76 -4.83 -8.23 7.45
C ILE A 76 -4.22 -8.98 8.65
N PRO A 77 -4.97 -9.09 9.77
CA PRO A 77 -4.56 -9.94 10.86
C PRO A 77 -4.83 -11.42 10.58
N ARG A 78 -3.99 -12.30 11.15
CA ARG A 78 -4.26 -13.73 11.31
C ARG A 78 -3.89 -14.17 12.72
N THR A 79 -4.69 -15.07 13.29
CA THR A 79 -4.39 -15.73 14.56
C THR A 79 -3.91 -17.16 14.35
N GLY A 80 -3.16 -17.69 15.31
CA GLY A 80 -2.57 -19.03 15.20
C GLY A 80 -2.04 -19.56 16.53
N LYS A 81 -1.35 -20.69 16.46
CA LYS A 81 -0.71 -21.34 17.61
C LYS A 81 0.76 -21.75 17.38
N SER A 82 1.26 -21.60 16.16
CA SER A 82 2.54 -22.17 15.74
C SER A 82 3.16 -21.45 14.54
N GLY A 83 4.43 -21.77 14.23
CA GLY A 83 5.19 -21.17 13.14
C GLY A 83 4.46 -21.27 11.80
N ARG A 84 3.84 -22.42 11.49
CA ARG A 84 3.09 -22.61 10.23
C ARG A 84 1.91 -21.65 10.05
N ASP A 85 1.42 -21.06 11.14
CA ASP A 85 0.31 -20.11 11.09
C ASP A 85 0.76 -18.69 10.73
N VAL A 86 2.07 -18.41 10.70
CA VAL A 86 2.64 -17.11 10.35
C VAL A 86 2.78 -17.01 8.82
N PRO A 87 1.96 -16.19 8.13
CA PRO A 87 2.01 -16.13 6.68
C PRO A 87 3.28 -15.43 6.17
N MET A 88 3.59 -15.62 4.90
CA MET A 88 4.69 -14.92 4.25
C MET A 88 4.44 -13.40 4.23
N GLU A 89 5.53 -12.64 4.33
CA GLU A 89 5.50 -11.16 4.42
C GLU A 89 4.72 -10.64 5.64
N THR A 90 4.81 -11.35 6.76
CA THR A 90 4.38 -10.85 8.07
C THR A 90 5.27 -9.69 8.51
N GLN A 91 4.66 -8.57 8.91
CA GLN A 91 5.32 -7.32 9.35
C GLN A 91 5.14 -7.04 10.85
N MET A 92 4.36 -7.87 11.55
CA MET A 92 4.19 -7.83 12.99
C MET A 92 3.76 -9.21 13.47
N LEU A 93 4.36 -9.72 14.54
CA LEU A 93 3.94 -10.94 15.23
C LEU A 93 3.89 -10.68 16.73
N LEU A 94 2.74 -10.90 17.35
CA LEU A 94 2.53 -10.78 18.79
C LEU A 94 2.21 -12.16 19.35
N LEU A 95 2.99 -12.60 20.34
CA LEU A 95 2.83 -13.85 21.05
C LEU A 95 2.30 -13.60 22.46
N GLU A 96 1.33 -14.40 22.89
CA GLU A 96 0.84 -14.46 24.27
C GLU A 96 1.58 -15.58 25.00
N VAL A 97 2.32 -15.23 26.05
CA VAL A 97 3.14 -16.16 26.85
C VAL A 97 2.62 -16.21 28.28
N LYS A 98 2.29 -17.40 28.77
CA LYS A 98 1.93 -17.63 30.17
C LYS A 98 3.17 -17.99 30.99
N GLU A 99 3.41 -17.27 32.08
CA GLU A 99 4.27 -17.67 33.20
C GLU A 99 3.58 -18.81 33.95
N GLU A 100 4.25 -19.96 34.09
CA GLU A 100 3.76 -21.01 34.98
C GLU A 100 3.90 -20.52 36.42
N ALA A 101 2.79 -20.53 37.16
CA ALA A 101 2.83 -20.38 38.61
C ALA A 101 3.54 -21.62 39.18
N ALA A 102 4.55 -21.41 40.03
CA ALA A 102 5.01 -22.48 40.89
C ALA A 102 3.86 -22.86 41.82
N ILE A 103 3.40 -24.11 41.70
CA ILE A 103 2.41 -24.81 42.54
C ILE A 103 0.96 -24.62 42.07
N GLU A 104 0.39 -25.73 41.55
CA GLU A 104 -1.04 -25.96 41.41
C GLU A 104 -1.66 -25.97 42.80
N ASP A 105 -2.34 -24.89 43.18
CA ASP A 105 -3.45 -24.95 44.12
C ASP A 105 -4.66 -24.33 43.44
N GLU A 106 -5.75 -25.10 43.43
CA GLU A 106 -6.97 -24.83 42.72
C GLU A 106 -7.64 -23.50 43.14
N LEU A 107 -8.34 -22.89 42.17
CA LEU A 107 -9.37 -21.87 42.35
C LEU A 107 -8.89 -20.43 42.61
N ASP A 108 -8.55 -19.70 41.55
CA ASP A 108 -9.00 -18.30 41.45
C ASP A 108 -9.01 -17.81 39.99
N ASP A 109 -10.12 -17.20 39.59
CA ASP A 109 -10.40 -16.64 38.24
C ASP A 109 -9.63 -15.31 38.02
N LYS A 110 -8.34 -15.29 38.39
CA LYS A 110 -7.41 -14.15 38.30
C LYS A 110 -6.25 -14.43 37.33
N ASP A 111 -6.51 -15.19 36.26
CA ASP A 111 -5.52 -15.72 35.30
C ASP A 111 -4.85 -14.65 34.40
N THR A 112 -5.00 -13.35 34.69
CA THR A 112 -4.35 -12.25 33.95
C THR A 112 -3.01 -11.82 34.53
N ALA A 113 -2.69 -12.18 35.78
CA ALA A 113 -1.45 -11.74 36.44
C ALA A 113 -0.18 -12.42 35.90
N ASN A 114 -0.31 -13.58 35.25
CA ASN A 114 0.80 -14.41 34.77
C ASN A 114 1.00 -14.38 33.25
N THR A 115 0.38 -13.47 32.51
CA THR A 115 0.55 -13.39 31.05
C THR A 115 1.43 -12.21 30.67
N PHE A 116 2.40 -12.43 29.78
CA PHE A 116 3.14 -11.37 29.11
C PHE A 116 3.15 -11.58 27.61
N TYR A 117 3.48 -10.51 26.88
CA TYR A 117 3.50 -10.54 25.42
C TYR A 117 4.91 -10.37 24.88
N VAL A 118 5.21 -11.12 23.83
CA VAL A 118 6.43 -10.96 23.04
C VAL A 118 6.04 -10.42 21.68
N LEU A 119 6.50 -9.20 21.39
CA LEU A 119 6.29 -8.56 20.09
C LEU A 119 7.55 -8.71 19.25
N LEU A 120 7.43 -9.39 18.11
CA LEU A 120 8.45 -9.49 17.09
C LEU A 120 8.11 -8.50 15.97
N LEU A 121 8.99 -7.52 15.76
CA LEU A 121 8.88 -6.52 14.71
C LEU A 121 10.02 -6.69 13.71
N PRO A 122 9.73 -7.14 12.48
CA PRO A 122 10.62 -6.97 11.35
C PRO A 122 11.07 -5.51 11.23
N VAL A 123 12.38 -5.30 11.28
CA VAL A 123 12.97 -3.98 11.21
C VAL A 123 13.24 -3.59 9.76
N LEU A 124 13.16 -2.28 9.51
CA LEU A 124 13.76 -1.63 8.36
C LEU A 124 15.07 -1.02 8.84
N ASP A 125 16.21 -1.52 8.33
CA ASP A 125 17.53 -1.03 8.73
C ASP A 125 18.49 -0.95 7.52
N GLY A 126 19.28 0.12 7.47
CA GLY A 126 20.24 0.40 6.40
C GLY A 126 19.64 0.33 4.99
N ALA A 127 20.09 -0.61 4.17
CA ALA A 127 19.52 -0.79 2.83
C ALA A 127 18.40 -1.83 2.82
N PHE A 128 18.02 -2.40 3.96
CA PHE A 128 17.30 -3.67 4.02
C PHE A 128 15.92 -3.52 4.66
N ARG A 129 14.94 -4.23 4.10
CA ARG A 129 13.68 -4.54 4.76
C ARG A 129 13.71 -5.97 5.26
N THR A 130 12.95 -6.24 6.32
CA THR A 130 12.75 -7.60 6.79
C THR A 130 11.28 -7.96 6.86
N SER A 131 10.98 -9.26 6.85
CA SER A 131 9.64 -9.80 7.10
C SER A 131 9.73 -11.16 7.76
N LEU A 132 8.66 -11.61 8.41
CA LEU A 132 8.54 -12.97 8.94
C LEU A 132 7.75 -13.87 8.00
N GLN A 133 7.99 -15.18 8.12
CA GLN A 133 7.20 -16.23 7.50
C GLN A 133 7.32 -17.54 8.29
N GLY A 134 6.31 -18.38 8.24
CA GLY A 134 6.30 -19.74 8.77
C GLY A 134 6.66 -20.80 7.72
N THR A 135 7.04 -21.98 8.19
CA THR A 135 7.14 -23.20 7.36
C THR A 135 6.12 -24.25 7.80
N ASP A 136 5.91 -25.28 6.96
CA ASP A 136 5.03 -26.42 7.28
C ASP A 136 5.52 -27.27 8.48
N THR A 137 6.76 -27.07 8.91
CA THR A 137 7.40 -27.73 10.05
C THR A 137 7.47 -26.85 11.30
N ASP A 138 6.65 -25.78 11.35
CA ASP A 138 6.58 -24.81 12.45
C ASP A 138 7.84 -23.97 12.68
N GLU A 139 8.74 -23.91 11.71
CA GLU A 139 9.86 -23.00 11.78
C GLU A 139 9.38 -21.58 11.51
N LEU A 140 9.79 -20.64 12.37
CA LEU A 140 9.72 -19.23 12.10
C LEU A 140 10.98 -18.82 11.34
N GLN A 141 10.80 -18.13 10.22
CA GLN A 141 11.87 -17.59 9.41
C GLN A 141 11.75 -16.08 9.32
N PHE A 142 12.89 -15.41 9.12
CA PHE A 142 12.90 -14.02 8.68
C PHE A 142 13.58 -13.90 7.32
N CYS A 143 12.96 -13.09 6.46
CA CYS A 143 13.44 -12.74 5.14
C CYS A 143 14.05 -11.35 5.20
N VAL A 144 15.23 -11.16 4.62
CA VAL A 144 15.94 -9.88 4.51
C VAL A 144 16.11 -9.56 3.04
N GLU A 145 15.70 -8.36 2.63
CA GLU A 145 15.76 -7.91 1.23
C GLU A 145 16.31 -6.50 1.13
N SER A 146 17.27 -6.27 0.22
CA SER A 146 17.81 -4.94 -0.04
C SER A 146 16.82 -4.08 -0.86
N GLY A 147 16.67 -2.80 -0.52
CA GLY A 147 15.88 -1.80 -1.24
C GLY A 147 15.15 -0.75 -0.39
N SER A 148 15.35 -0.66 0.93
CA SER A 148 14.42 0.08 1.81
C SER A 148 15.10 0.88 2.92
N LEU A 149 15.50 2.13 2.66
CA LEU A 149 15.42 3.17 3.70
C LEU A 149 15.27 4.57 3.12
N ILE A 150 14.10 5.16 3.29
CA ILE A 150 13.77 6.45 2.71
C ILE A 150 14.63 7.59 3.31
N GLY A 151 14.98 7.58 4.60
CA GLY A 151 15.75 8.68 5.22
C GLY A 151 17.23 8.77 4.78
N ILE A 152 17.93 7.64 4.72
CA ILE A 152 19.33 7.59 4.24
C ILE A 152 19.35 7.76 2.72
N LEU A 153 18.40 7.13 2.00
CA LEU A 153 18.27 7.32 0.56
C LEU A 153 17.97 8.78 0.20
N ALA A 154 17.16 9.51 1.00
CA ALA A 154 16.92 10.94 0.78
C ALA A 154 18.24 11.72 0.77
N LYS A 155 19.07 11.52 1.82
CA LYS A 155 20.38 12.18 1.95
C LYS A 155 21.35 11.77 0.84
N HIS A 156 21.36 10.50 0.44
CA HIS A 156 22.34 9.96 -0.50
C HIS A 156 21.94 10.12 -1.98
N LYS A 157 20.64 10.12 -2.27
CA LYS A 157 20.11 10.30 -3.63
C LYS A 157 19.80 11.77 -3.93
N GLY A 158 19.38 12.55 -2.93
CA GLY A 158 18.97 13.93 -3.12
C GLY A 158 17.73 14.10 -4.01
N THR A 159 16.95 13.04 -4.23
CA THR A 159 15.80 13.03 -5.15
C THR A 159 14.45 13.11 -4.45
N PHE A 160 14.39 13.12 -3.12
CA PHE A 160 13.16 13.25 -2.34
C PHE A 160 13.48 13.67 -0.89
N SER A 161 12.46 14.12 -0.16
CA SER A 161 12.58 14.57 1.24
C SER A 161 11.85 13.64 2.21
N HIS A 162 12.38 13.50 3.44
CA HIS A 162 11.65 12.88 4.55
C HIS A 162 10.38 13.67 4.88
N VAL A 163 9.32 13.01 5.35
CA VAL A 163 8.01 13.67 5.61
C VAL A 163 8.12 14.84 6.59
N GLU A 164 8.99 14.74 7.60
CA GLU A 164 9.26 15.81 8.57
C GLU A 164 9.88 17.08 7.94
N ASN A 165 10.50 16.93 6.76
CA ASN A 165 11.09 18.02 6.01
C ASN A 165 10.21 18.48 4.84
N LYS A 166 9.03 17.87 4.66
CA LYS A 166 8.05 18.30 3.65
C LYS A 166 7.15 19.38 4.25
N LYS A 167 6.68 20.28 3.40
CA LYS A 167 5.65 21.25 3.80
C LYS A 167 4.35 20.48 4.07
N ILE A 168 3.73 20.75 5.21
CA ILE A 168 2.39 20.21 5.50
C ILE A 168 1.41 20.87 4.52
N PRO A 169 0.68 20.09 3.70
CA PRO A 169 -0.27 20.64 2.74
C PRO A 169 -1.44 21.34 3.43
N ALA A 170 -1.86 22.49 2.88
CA ALA A 170 -2.92 23.31 3.47
C ALA A 170 -4.30 22.63 3.47
N ASN A 171 -4.51 21.59 2.66
CA ASN A 171 -5.74 20.81 2.68
C ASN A 171 -5.91 19.98 3.97
N LEU A 172 -4.84 19.72 4.74
CA LEU A 172 -4.92 18.97 5.99
C LEU A 172 -5.53 19.77 7.15
N ASP A 173 -5.65 21.10 7.02
CA ASP A 173 -6.34 21.95 8.00
C ASP A 173 -7.87 21.85 7.93
N TRP A 174 -8.39 21.10 6.96
CA TRP A 174 -9.80 21.09 6.61
C TRP A 174 -10.42 19.70 6.69
N PHE A 175 -11.63 19.62 7.22
CA PHE A 175 -12.46 18.43 7.05
C PHE A 175 -12.73 18.19 5.56
N GLY A 176 -12.36 16.99 5.11
CA GLY A 176 -12.46 16.57 3.73
C GLY A 176 -13.48 15.46 3.50
N TRP A 177 -14.07 15.44 2.31
CA TRP A 177 -14.95 14.37 1.86
C TRP A 177 -14.44 13.76 0.55
N CYS A 178 -14.46 12.43 0.47
CA CYS A 178 -14.10 11.66 -0.71
C CYS A 178 -15.35 10.93 -1.21
N THR A 179 -15.65 11.04 -2.50
CA THR A 179 -16.94 10.57 -3.06
C THR A 179 -17.04 9.06 -3.22
N TRP A 180 -15.95 8.31 -3.03
CA TRP A 180 -15.86 6.86 -3.32
C TRP A 180 -16.93 6.03 -2.59
N ASP A 181 -17.00 6.06 -1.26
CA ASP A 181 -17.97 5.23 -0.52
C ASP A 181 -19.43 5.65 -0.73
N ALA A 182 -19.66 6.87 -1.22
CA ALA A 182 -20.99 7.38 -1.50
C ALA A 182 -21.52 6.92 -2.86
N PHE A 183 -20.65 6.84 -3.88
CA PHE A 183 -21.11 6.63 -5.27
C PHE A 183 -20.36 5.56 -6.04
N TYR A 184 -19.21 5.08 -5.55
CA TYR A 184 -18.25 4.33 -6.35
C TYR A 184 -18.06 5.03 -7.71
N THR A 185 -18.23 4.31 -8.82
CA THR A 185 -18.11 4.86 -10.18
C THR A 185 -19.29 5.73 -10.64
N GLU A 186 -20.38 5.78 -9.87
CA GLU A 186 -21.60 6.53 -10.22
C GLU A 186 -21.59 7.99 -9.77
N VAL A 187 -20.42 8.52 -9.39
CA VAL A 187 -20.25 9.92 -9.02
C VAL A 187 -20.80 10.86 -10.09
N SER A 188 -21.57 11.87 -9.70
CA SER A 188 -22.21 12.82 -10.62
C SER A 188 -22.28 14.22 -10.01
N PRO A 189 -22.40 15.29 -10.83
CA PRO A 189 -22.58 16.66 -10.32
C PRO A 189 -23.72 16.79 -9.31
N LYS A 190 -24.86 16.15 -9.58
CA LYS A 190 -26.02 16.15 -8.69
C LYS A 190 -25.72 15.45 -7.37
N GLY A 191 -25.13 14.25 -7.40
CA GLY A 191 -24.81 13.51 -6.17
C GLY A 191 -23.80 14.26 -5.30
N ILE A 192 -22.78 14.89 -5.91
CA ILE A 192 -21.82 15.72 -5.19
C ILE A 192 -22.51 16.91 -4.51
N GLU A 193 -23.40 17.61 -5.23
CA GLU A 193 -24.15 18.75 -4.70
C GLU A 193 -24.98 18.34 -3.47
N GLU A 194 -25.76 17.27 -3.58
CA GLU A 194 -26.61 16.73 -2.50
C GLU A 194 -25.77 16.28 -1.29
N GLY A 195 -24.61 15.66 -1.54
CA GLY A 195 -23.68 15.26 -0.47
C GLY A 195 -23.09 16.44 0.29
N LEU A 196 -22.67 17.50 -0.42
CA LEU A 196 -22.16 18.73 0.20
C LEU A 196 -23.25 19.48 0.98
N GLU A 197 -24.47 19.53 0.45
CA GLU A 197 -25.64 20.08 1.16
C GLU A 197 -25.93 19.29 2.44
N SER A 198 -25.93 17.97 2.36
CA SER A 198 -26.18 17.08 3.51
C SER A 198 -25.14 17.25 4.61
N LEU A 199 -23.85 17.25 4.26
CA LEU A 199 -22.76 17.47 5.22
C LEU A 199 -22.85 18.84 5.90
N SER A 200 -23.21 19.87 5.13
CA SER A 200 -23.42 21.22 5.66
C SER A 200 -24.62 21.28 6.60
N ALA A 201 -25.75 20.66 6.23
CA ALA A 201 -26.93 20.57 7.07
C ALA A 201 -26.67 19.78 8.37
N GLY A 202 -25.78 18.78 8.32
CA GLY A 202 -25.29 18.03 9.47
C GLY A 202 -24.27 18.78 10.36
N GLY A 203 -23.95 20.03 10.05
CA GLY A 203 -23.01 20.85 10.84
C GLY A 203 -21.53 20.55 10.61
N SER A 204 -21.20 19.72 9.61
CA SER A 204 -19.82 19.34 9.25
C SER A 204 -19.53 19.66 7.78
N PRO A 205 -19.59 20.95 7.37
CA PRO A 205 -19.38 21.32 5.97
C PRO A 205 -17.98 20.93 5.51
N ALA A 206 -17.90 20.10 4.46
CA ALA A 206 -16.62 19.79 3.83
C ALA A 206 -16.00 21.06 3.24
N ARG A 207 -14.70 21.23 3.43
CA ARG A 207 -13.90 22.31 2.83
C ARG A 207 -12.81 21.75 1.90
N PHE A 208 -12.63 20.44 1.91
CA PHE A 208 -11.81 19.70 0.95
C PHE A 208 -12.68 18.62 0.32
N LEU A 209 -12.66 18.50 -1.01
CA LEU A 209 -13.38 17.47 -1.76
C LEU A 209 -12.40 16.67 -2.61
N ILE A 210 -12.52 15.35 -2.59
CA ILE A 210 -11.93 14.47 -3.60
C ILE A 210 -13.09 13.92 -4.43
N ILE A 211 -13.13 14.30 -5.71
CA ILE A 211 -13.96 13.64 -6.71
C ILE A 211 -13.21 12.37 -7.12
N ASP A 212 -13.63 11.27 -6.51
CA ASP A 212 -13.04 9.95 -6.72
C ASP A 212 -13.48 9.34 -8.06
N ASP A 213 -13.09 8.10 -8.30
CA ASP A 213 -13.28 7.37 -9.55
C ASP A 213 -14.72 7.46 -10.12
N GLY A 214 -14.81 7.48 -11.45
CA GLY A 214 -16.05 7.50 -12.21
C GLY A 214 -16.28 8.79 -12.98
N TRP A 215 -15.47 9.82 -12.82
CA TRP A 215 -15.60 11.08 -13.57
C TRP A 215 -14.97 11.02 -14.96
N GLN A 216 -14.07 10.06 -15.20
CA GLN A 216 -13.27 9.95 -16.41
C GLN A 216 -14.04 9.34 -17.57
N SER A 217 -13.61 9.68 -18.79
CA SER A 217 -14.02 8.96 -19.99
C SER A 217 -13.27 7.64 -20.12
N THR A 218 -13.98 6.52 -19.99
CA THR A 218 -13.41 5.18 -19.98
C THR A 218 -14.21 4.20 -20.83
N ILE A 219 -13.60 3.05 -21.13
CA ILE A 219 -14.27 1.94 -21.80
C ILE A 219 -13.86 0.60 -21.19
N ASN A 220 -14.85 -0.29 -21.00
CA ASN A 220 -14.59 -1.70 -20.73
C ASN A 220 -14.77 -2.47 -22.05
N GLU A 221 -13.66 -2.73 -22.75
CA GLU A 221 -13.65 -3.44 -24.06
C GLU A 221 -14.18 -4.89 -23.98
N PHE A 222 -14.38 -5.41 -22.77
CA PHE A 222 -14.83 -6.77 -22.51
C PHE A 222 -16.31 -6.85 -22.12
N HIS A 223 -16.99 -5.70 -22.03
CA HIS A 223 -18.42 -5.63 -21.82
C HIS A 223 -19.11 -5.24 -23.12
N LYS A 224 -20.11 -6.03 -23.52
CA LYS A 224 -20.98 -5.73 -24.65
C LYS A 224 -22.35 -5.31 -24.14
N GLU A 225 -22.91 -4.30 -24.78
CA GLU A 225 -24.25 -3.81 -24.45
C GLU A 225 -25.29 -4.95 -24.58
N GLY A 226 -26.12 -5.10 -23.54
CA GLY A 226 -27.12 -6.17 -23.47
C GLY A 226 -26.60 -7.52 -22.97
N GLU A 227 -25.30 -7.70 -22.79
CA GLU A 227 -24.73 -8.89 -22.16
C GLU A 227 -24.48 -8.67 -20.66
N PRO A 228 -24.58 -9.71 -19.81
CA PRO A 228 -24.19 -9.61 -18.41
C PRO A 228 -22.71 -9.19 -18.28
N LEU A 229 -22.41 -8.39 -17.25
CA LEU A 229 -21.04 -8.06 -16.88
C LEU A 229 -20.27 -9.34 -16.53
N ILE A 230 -19.11 -9.54 -17.16
CA ILE A 230 -18.16 -10.56 -16.73
C ILE A 230 -17.50 -10.06 -15.45
N GLU A 231 -17.68 -10.79 -14.37
CA GLU A 231 -17.13 -10.42 -13.06
C GLU A 231 -15.63 -10.12 -13.15
N GLY A 232 -15.22 -9.03 -12.51
CA GLY A 232 -13.84 -8.57 -12.46
C GLY A 232 -13.42 -7.72 -13.65
N THR A 233 -14.07 -7.79 -14.82
CA THR A 233 -13.64 -7.03 -16.01
C THR A 233 -13.69 -5.50 -15.83
N GLN A 234 -14.41 -5.00 -14.82
CA GLN A 234 -14.35 -3.59 -14.44
C GLN A 234 -12.92 -3.12 -14.13
N PHE A 235 -12.06 -4.02 -13.60
CA PHE A 235 -10.65 -3.71 -13.33
C PHE A 235 -9.80 -3.60 -14.60
N ALA A 236 -10.27 -4.13 -15.73
CA ALA A 236 -9.60 -4.00 -17.03
C ALA A 236 -10.13 -2.82 -17.87
N THR A 237 -10.98 -1.97 -17.28
CA THR A 237 -11.47 -0.73 -17.91
C THR A 237 -10.30 0.20 -18.20
N ARG A 238 -10.32 0.88 -19.35
CA ARG A 238 -9.20 1.75 -19.80
C ARG A 238 -9.65 3.19 -20.00
N LEU A 239 -8.73 4.12 -19.71
CA LEU A 239 -8.92 5.54 -19.99
C LEU A 239 -8.91 5.79 -21.50
N VAL A 240 -9.93 6.48 -22.03
CA VAL A 240 -9.99 6.81 -23.46
C VAL A 240 -9.69 8.27 -23.75
N ASP A 241 -9.99 9.17 -22.81
CA ASP A 241 -9.72 10.60 -22.91
C ASP A 241 -9.26 11.14 -21.54
N ILE A 242 -8.47 12.21 -21.53
CA ILE A 242 -8.09 12.94 -20.30
C ILE A 242 -9.21 13.84 -19.78
N LYS A 243 -10.24 14.10 -20.61
CA LYS A 243 -11.41 14.91 -20.24
C LYS A 243 -12.45 14.10 -19.48
N GLU A 244 -13.30 14.81 -18.76
CA GLU A 244 -14.46 14.24 -18.08
C GLU A 244 -15.42 13.54 -19.03
N ASN A 245 -16.15 12.56 -18.50
CA ASN A 245 -17.22 11.90 -19.24
C ASN A 245 -18.50 12.74 -19.33
N ASN A 246 -19.50 12.16 -20.00
CA ASN A 246 -20.79 12.77 -20.24
C ASN A 246 -21.56 13.17 -18.97
N LYS A 247 -21.27 12.62 -17.79
CA LYS A 247 -21.95 12.99 -16.53
C LYS A 247 -21.75 14.46 -16.14
N PHE A 248 -20.70 15.07 -16.65
CA PHE A 248 -20.35 16.48 -16.41
C PHE A 248 -20.67 17.39 -17.62
N GLU A 249 -21.22 16.83 -18.71
CA GLU A 249 -21.70 17.57 -19.88
C GLU A 249 -20.69 18.56 -20.49
N GLY A 250 -19.39 18.28 -20.40
CA GLY A 250 -18.32 19.17 -20.86
C GLY A 250 -18.17 20.47 -20.04
N ASN A 251 -18.79 20.52 -18.86
CA ASN A 251 -18.89 21.70 -18.01
C ASN A 251 -18.19 21.53 -16.65
N LEU A 252 -17.19 20.63 -16.54
CA LEU A 252 -16.49 20.35 -15.28
C LEU A 252 -16.01 21.64 -14.59
N GLY A 253 -15.41 22.58 -15.34
CA GLY A 253 -14.91 23.83 -14.78
C GLY A 253 -16.01 24.73 -14.20
N LYS A 254 -17.17 24.80 -14.87
CA LYS A 254 -18.33 25.55 -14.35
C LYS A 254 -18.86 24.88 -13.09
N PHE A 255 -18.93 23.56 -13.07
CA PHE A 255 -19.38 22.80 -11.91
C PHE A 255 -18.45 23.01 -10.69
N ILE A 256 -17.13 22.84 -10.85
CA ILE A 256 -16.14 23.05 -9.78
C ILE A 256 -16.24 24.48 -9.22
N LYS A 257 -16.35 25.48 -10.09
CA LYS A 257 -16.52 26.87 -9.67
C LYS A 257 -17.77 27.04 -8.81
N THR A 258 -18.91 26.51 -9.25
CA THR A 258 -20.18 26.60 -8.52
C THR A 258 -20.09 25.97 -7.13
N ILE A 259 -19.54 24.76 -7.00
CA ILE A 259 -19.46 24.08 -5.69
C ILE A 259 -18.48 24.78 -4.75
N LYS A 260 -17.38 25.34 -5.27
CA LYS A 260 -16.44 26.15 -4.47
C LYS A 260 -17.12 27.40 -3.91
N GLU A 261 -17.86 28.12 -4.75
CA GLU A 261 -18.55 29.35 -4.35
C GLU A 261 -19.70 29.06 -3.38
N ARG A 262 -20.54 28.06 -3.68
CA ARG A 262 -21.75 27.75 -2.91
C ARG A 262 -21.46 27.06 -1.58
N HIS A 263 -20.54 26.10 -1.59
CA HIS A 263 -20.20 25.28 -0.42
C HIS A 263 -18.89 25.68 0.23
N GLY A 264 -18.28 26.80 -0.17
CA GLY A 264 -17.05 27.32 0.43
C GLY A 264 -15.86 26.36 0.39
N LEU A 265 -15.83 25.43 -0.58
CA LEU A 265 -14.71 24.49 -0.74
C LEU A 265 -13.40 25.26 -0.98
N LYS A 266 -12.35 24.87 -0.26
CA LYS A 266 -10.98 25.38 -0.40
C LYS A 266 -10.20 24.58 -1.43
N PHE A 267 -10.42 23.26 -1.44
CA PHE A 267 -9.67 22.34 -2.29
C PHE A 267 -10.62 21.34 -2.95
N VAL A 268 -10.44 21.11 -4.25
CA VAL A 268 -11.08 20.05 -5.03
C VAL A 268 -9.99 19.25 -5.73
N TYR A 269 -9.84 17.98 -5.37
CA TYR A 269 -8.90 17.06 -6.00
C TYR A 269 -9.64 16.06 -6.88
N MET A 270 -8.98 15.59 -7.93
CA MET A 270 -9.50 14.58 -8.84
C MET A 270 -8.71 13.28 -8.74
N TRP A 271 -9.40 12.16 -8.70
CA TRP A 271 -8.75 10.85 -8.66
C TRP A 271 -8.29 10.39 -10.05
N HIS A 272 -7.15 9.72 -10.14
CA HIS A 272 -6.78 8.86 -11.27
C HIS A 272 -5.83 7.74 -10.83
N ALA A 273 -5.71 6.68 -11.63
CA ALA A 273 -4.68 5.66 -11.40
C ALA A 273 -3.32 6.13 -11.95
N LEU A 274 -2.22 5.62 -11.40
CA LEU A 274 -0.87 5.95 -11.89
C LEU A 274 -0.70 5.59 -13.38
N ALA A 275 -1.30 4.49 -13.84
CA ALA A 275 -1.29 4.08 -15.25
C ALA A 275 -2.37 4.77 -16.12
N GLY A 276 -3.12 5.73 -15.58
CA GLY A 276 -4.25 6.41 -16.23
C GLY A 276 -5.59 5.99 -15.63
N TYR A 277 -5.94 4.71 -15.76
CA TYR A 277 -7.10 4.08 -15.09
C TYR A 277 -6.74 2.65 -14.64
N TRP A 278 -7.68 1.88 -14.07
CA TRP A 278 -7.43 0.53 -13.55
C TRP A 278 -6.69 -0.39 -14.55
N GLY A 279 -7.17 -0.47 -15.79
CA GLY A 279 -6.54 -1.22 -16.89
C GLY A 279 -5.54 -0.41 -17.72
N GLY A 280 -5.13 0.77 -17.24
CA GLY A 280 -4.28 1.70 -17.97
C GLY A 280 -5.05 2.59 -18.97
N VAL A 281 -4.40 2.99 -20.06
CA VAL A 281 -5.00 3.78 -21.14
C VAL A 281 -5.33 2.91 -22.37
N LEU A 282 -6.35 3.27 -23.13
CA LEU A 282 -6.77 2.53 -24.32
C LEU A 282 -5.76 2.73 -25.47
N PRO A 283 -5.06 1.70 -25.98
CA PRO A 283 -4.06 1.90 -27.02
C PRO A 283 -4.61 2.37 -28.37
N THR A 284 -5.87 2.04 -28.66
CA THR A 284 -6.56 2.39 -29.90
C THR A 284 -7.22 3.77 -29.86
N SER A 285 -7.28 4.44 -28.70
CA SER A 285 -7.84 5.80 -28.59
C SER A 285 -7.00 6.81 -29.38
N GLU A 286 -7.63 7.57 -30.27
CA GLU A 286 -6.96 8.66 -31.01
C GLU A 286 -6.31 9.70 -30.08
N VAL A 287 -6.92 9.95 -28.91
CA VAL A 287 -6.40 10.90 -27.92
C VAL A 287 -5.17 10.34 -27.21
N MET A 288 -5.14 9.02 -26.97
CA MET A 288 -4.05 8.37 -26.23
C MET A 288 -2.86 7.99 -27.12
N LYS A 289 -3.06 7.79 -28.43
CA LYS A 289 -2.00 7.38 -29.38
C LYS A 289 -0.73 8.22 -29.31
N LYS A 290 -0.84 9.54 -29.05
CA LYS A 290 0.33 10.43 -28.94
C LYS A 290 1.28 10.09 -27.78
N TYR A 291 0.80 9.33 -26.78
CA TYR A 291 1.61 8.85 -25.67
C TYR A 291 2.18 7.44 -25.89
N ASN A 292 2.01 6.88 -27.09
CA ASN A 292 2.51 5.58 -27.51
C ASN A 292 2.20 4.42 -26.54
N PRO A 293 0.94 4.25 -26.10
CA PRO A 293 0.58 3.20 -25.17
C PRO A 293 0.77 1.79 -25.75
N LYS A 294 1.16 0.84 -24.90
CA LYS A 294 1.32 -0.57 -25.24
C LYS A 294 0.56 -1.45 -24.26
N LEU A 295 0.01 -2.55 -24.74
CA LEU A 295 -0.59 -3.55 -23.86
C LEU A 295 0.53 -4.42 -23.26
N VAL A 296 0.60 -4.49 -21.94
CA VAL A 296 1.58 -5.27 -21.18
C VAL A 296 0.85 -6.08 -20.11
N HIS A 297 1.29 -7.32 -19.91
CA HIS A 297 0.70 -8.21 -18.92
C HIS A 297 1.53 -8.17 -17.62
N PRO A 298 0.90 -7.90 -16.46
CA PRO A 298 1.55 -7.99 -15.16
C PRO A 298 2.31 -9.30 -14.94
N VAL A 299 3.43 -9.22 -14.25
CA VAL A 299 4.17 -10.36 -13.70
C VAL A 299 4.28 -10.18 -12.20
N GLN A 300 3.56 -10.99 -11.44
CA GLN A 300 3.56 -10.92 -9.98
C GLN A 300 4.77 -11.62 -9.36
N SER A 301 5.27 -11.07 -8.25
CA SER A 301 6.34 -11.70 -7.48
C SER A 301 5.81 -12.87 -6.64
N PRO A 302 6.64 -13.85 -6.26
CA PRO A 302 6.23 -14.92 -5.34
C PRO A 302 5.59 -14.40 -4.05
N GLY A 303 6.04 -13.26 -3.53
CA GLY A 303 5.46 -12.58 -2.36
C GLY A 303 3.99 -12.18 -2.57
N ASN A 304 3.66 -11.68 -3.76
CA ASN A 304 2.31 -11.20 -4.06
C ASN A 304 1.29 -12.35 -4.22
N ILE A 305 1.73 -13.50 -4.75
CA ILE A 305 0.88 -14.67 -5.00
C ILE A 305 0.87 -15.69 -3.86
N GLY A 306 1.74 -15.52 -2.85
CA GLY A 306 1.92 -16.53 -1.81
C GLY A 306 0.89 -16.51 -0.68
N ASN A 307 -0.05 -15.57 -0.67
CA ASN A 307 -1.12 -15.45 0.31
C ASN A 307 -2.50 -15.64 -0.35
N LEU A 308 -3.28 -14.57 -0.56
CA LEU A 308 -4.58 -14.66 -1.23
C LEU A 308 -4.48 -14.18 -2.67
N GLN A 309 -5.01 -14.98 -3.59
CA GLN A 309 -5.15 -14.57 -4.99
C GLN A 309 -6.02 -13.32 -5.10
N ASP A 310 -5.58 -12.36 -5.92
CA ASP A 310 -6.27 -11.10 -6.11
C ASP A 310 -6.96 -11.05 -7.47
N ILE A 311 -8.30 -11.06 -7.47
CA ILE A 311 -9.10 -10.98 -8.70
C ILE A 311 -8.72 -9.78 -9.57
N VAL A 312 -8.34 -8.65 -8.98
CA VAL A 312 -7.87 -7.48 -9.73
C VAL A 312 -6.64 -7.85 -10.56
N MET A 313 -5.66 -8.49 -9.94
CA MET A 313 -4.44 -8.90 -10.63
C MET A 313 -4.69 -10.01 -11.65
N ASP A 314 -5.55 -10.99 -11.36
CA ASP A 314 -5.91 -12.04 -12.31
C ASP A 314 -6.54 -11.47 -13.58
N ILE A 315 -7.43 -10.48 -13.42
CA ILE A 315 -8.07 -9.78 -14.53
C ILE A 315 -7.04 -8.99 -15.32
N LEU A 316 -6.15 -8.24 -14.65
CA LEU A 316 -5.11 -7.46 -15.34
C LEU A 316 -4.07 -8.33 -16.04
N GLU A 317 -3.71 -9.49 -15.47
CA GLU A 317 -2.87 -10.51 -16.12
C GLU A 317 -3.54 -11.07 -17.36
N LYS A 318 -4.84 -11.38 -17.28
CA LYS A 318 -5.59 -11.93 -18.40
C LYS A 318 -5.80 -10.94 -19.54
N TYR A 319 -6.19 -9.71 -19.22
CA TYR A 319 -6.63 -8.72 -20.21
C TYR A 319 -5.60 -7.64 -20.53
N GLY A 320 -4.50 -7.58 -19.77
CA GLY A 320 -3.39 -6.66 -19.97
C GLY A 320 -3.69 -5.23 -19.52
N VAL A 321 -2.63 -4.50 -19.22
CA VAL A 321 -2.64 -3.08 -18.85
C VAL A 321 -2.09 -2.25 -20.00
N GLY A 322 -2.82 -1.22 -20.41
CA GLY A 322 -2.37 -0.23 -21.38
C GLY A 322 -1.37 0.73 -20.76
N ILE A 323 -0.09 0.38 -20.77
CA ILE A 323 0.97 1.20 -20.20
C ILE A 323 1.37 2.30 -21.18
N ILE A 324 1.45 3.54 -20.70
CA ILE A 324 1.98 4.68 -21.45
C ILE A 324 3.49 4.49 -21.66
N ASP A 325 4.04 4.92 -22.80
CA ASP A 325 5.48 4.85 -23.01
C ASP A 325 6.22 5.68 -21.94
N PRO A 326 7.19 5.12 -21.19
CA PRO A 326 7.88 5.86 -20.14
C PRO A 326 8.56 7.14 -20.63
N SER A 327 8.95 7.23 -21.91
CA SER A 327 9.50 8.45 -22.52
C SER A 327 8.45 9.55 -22.75
N LYS A 328 7.16 9.22 -22.66
CA LYS A 328 6.01 10.11 -22.89
C LYS A 328 5.16 10.34 -21.63
N ILE A 329 5.44 9.65 -20.54
CA ILE A 329 4.62 9.68 -19.32
C ILE A 329 4.51 11.09 -18.71
N TYR A 330 5.58 11.89 -18.74
CA TYR A 330 5.50 13.30 -18.34
C TYR A 330 4.50 14.10 -19.18
N ASN A 331 4.49 13.91 -20.51
CA ASN A 331 3.55 14.62 -21.38
C ASN A 331 2.10 14.22 -21.06
N PHE A 332 1.86 12.94 -20.78
CA PHE A 332 0.54 12.47 -20.36
C PHE A 332 0.08 13.17 -19.07
N TYR A 333 0.89 13.10 -18.00
CA TYR A 333 0.53 13.76 -16.74
C TYR A 333 0.42 15.27 -16.90
N ASN A 334 1.32 15.90 -17.67
CA ASN A 334 1.28 17.33 -17.88
C ASN A 334 0.00 17.75 -18.59
N ASP A 335 -0.41 17.05 -19.64
CA ASP A 335 -1.63 17.35 -20.38
C ASP A 335 -2.88 17.13 -19.51
N LEU A 336 -2.94 16.02 -18.77
CA LEU A 336 -4.03 15.74 -17.82
C LEU A 336 -4.11 16.79 -16.72
N HIS A 337 -3.00 17.07 -16.02
CA HIS A 337 -3.00 18.02 -14.90
C HIS A 337 -3.20 19.46 -15.38
N SER A 338 -2.68 19.84 -16.56
CA SER A 338 -2.96 21.16 -17.16
C SER A 338 -4.44 21.31 -17.46
N TYR A 339 -5.08 20.27 -17.99
CA TYR A 339 -6.52 20.26 -18.23
C TYR A 339 -7.31 20.43 -16.93
N LEU A 340 -6.99 19.64 -15.90
CA LEU A 340 -7.67 19.73 -14.60
C LEU A 340 -7.48 21.11 -13.95
N ARG A 341 -6.27 21.65 -13.98
CA ARG A 341 -5.96 23.00 -13.49
C ARG A 341 -6.79 24.06 -14.22
N ASP A 342 -6.93 23.97 -15.54
CA ASP A 342 -7.81 24.86 -16.34
C ASP A 342 -9.29 24.76 -15.91
N LYS A 343 -9.72 23.61 -15.40
CA LYS A 343 -11.06 23.43 -14.80
C LYS A 343 -11.16 23.87 -13.34
N GLY A 344 -10.10 24.45 -12.78
CA GLY A 344 -10.08 24.95 -11.41
C GLY A 344 -9.90 23.86 -10.35
N VAL A 345 -9.38 22.68 -10.72
CA VAL A 345 -8.95 21.63 -9.79
C VAL A 345 -7.66 22.05 -9.09
N ASP A 346 -7.53 21.72 -7.80
CA ASP A 346 -6.40 22.13 -6.95
C ASP A 346 -5.36 21.03 -6.76
N GLY A 347 -5.67 19.77 -7.11
CA GLY A 347 -4.76 18.65 -6.95
C GLY A 347 -5.32 17.32 -7.43
N VAL A 348 -4.59 16.25 -7.17
CA VAL A 348 -4.96 14.90 -7.58
C VAL A 348 -4.78 13.89 -6.46
N LYS A 349 -5.64 12.88 -6.44
CA LYS A 349 -5.45 11.63 -5.68
C LYS A 349 -4.99 10.56 -6.68
N VAL A 350 -3.83 9.94 -6.44
CA VAL A 350 -3.25 8.97 -7.37
C VAL A 350 -3.21 7.58 -6.75
N ASP A 351 -4.01 6.66 -7.30
CA ASP A 351 -4.12 5.28 -6.81
C ASP A 351 -3.45 4.27 -7.74
N VAL A 352 -3.55 2.99 -7.38
CA VAL A 352 -3.08 1.84 -8.16
C VAL A 352 -1.58 1.93 -8.47
N GLN A 353 -0.82 2.63 -7.61
CA GLN A 353 0.60 2.90 -7.84
C GLN A 353 1.44 1.63 -7.83
N ASN A 354 1.11 0.66 -6.95
CA ASN A 354 1.85 -0.59 -6.84
C ASN A 354 1.73 -1.46 -8.10
N LEU A 355 0.73 -1.24 -8.97
CA LEU A 355 0.59 -1.99 -10.23
C LEU A 355 1.86 -1.91 -11.08
N ILE A 356 2.51 -0.75 -11.11
CA ILE A 356 3.72 -0.51 -11.90
C ILE A 356 4.83 -1.50 -11.53
N GLU A 357 4.87 -2.01 -10.29
CA GLU A 357 5.89 -2.98 -9.89
C GLU A 357 5.83 -4.28 -10.71
N THR A 358 4.64 -4.63 -11.20
CA THR A 358 4.38 -5.85 -11.97
C THR A 358 4.59 -5.67 -13.47
N LEU A 359 4.77 -4.43 -13.94
CA LEU A 359 4.84 -4.07 -15.37
C LEU A 359 6.26 -3.75 -15.83
N GLY A 360 7.28 -3.97 -14.99
CA GLY A 360 8.66 -3.56 -15.25
C GLY A 360 9.40 -4.36 -16.34
N SER A 361 8.84 -5.47 -16.82
CA SER A 361 9.46 -6.30 -17.87
C SER A 361 9.61 -5.50 -19.17
N GLY A 362 10.82 -5.49 -19.75
CA GLY A 362 11.12 -4.68 -20.94
C GLY A 362 11.43 -3.20 -20.68
N TYR A 363 11.30 -2.72 -19.43
CA TYR A 363 11.51 -1.31 -19.06
C TYR A 363 12.63 -1.10 -18.01
N GLY A 364 13.62 -2.00 -17.98
CA GLY A 364 14.71 -1.94 -16.98
C GLY A 364 14.33 -2.45 -15.59
N GLY A 365 13.17 -3.11 -15.47
CA GLY A 365 12.66 -3.68 -14.22
C GLY A 365 11.83 -2.70 -13.41
N ARG A 366 11.16 -3.22 -12.38
CA ARG A 366 10.20 -2.47 -11.55
C ARG A 366 10.73 -1.15 -11.00
N VAL A 367 11.98 -1.14 -10.53
CA VAL A 367 12.60 0.05 -9.91
C VAL A 367 12.77 1.19 -10.92
N ALA A 368 13.27 0.88 -12.13
CA ALA A 368 13.51 1.90 -13.15
C ALA A 368 12.19 2.50 -13.66
N LEU A 369 11.20 1.63 -13.94
CA LEU A 369 9.89 2.05 -14.40
C LEU A 369 9.15 2.88 -13.35
N THR A 370 9.08 2.41 -12.10
CA THR A 370 8.44 3.15 -11.01
C THR A 370 9.10 4.51 -10.82
N LYS A 371 10.44 4.59 -10.84
CA LYS A 371 11.15 5.86 -10.70
C LYS A 371 10.73 6.86 -11.79
N GLN A 372 10.70 6.42 -13.04
CA GLN A 372 10.35 7.30 -14.16
C GLN A 372 8.91 7.81 -14.09
N TYR A 373 7.97 6.95 -13.72
CA TYR A 373 6.57 7.32 -13.53
C TYR A 373 6.38 8.30 -12.37
N GLN A 374 7.00 8.02 -11.22
CA GLN A 374 6.89 8.88 -10.04
C GLN A 374 7.53 10.25 -10.28
N GLN A 375 8.70 10.31 -10.90
CA GLN A 375 9.35 11.58 -11.24
C GLN A 375 8.49 12.43 -12.16
N ALA A 376 7.91 11.81 -13.20
CA ALA A 376 7.01 12.51 -14.11
C ALA A 376 5.72 12.99 -13.45
N LEU A 377 5.18 12.20 -12.52
CA LEU A 377 4.00 12.57 -11.73
C LEU A 377 4.32 13.79 -10.85
N GLU A 378 5.38 13.72 -10.05
CA GLU A 378 5.80 14.80 -9.15
C GLU A 378 6.11 16.07 -9.93
N GLU A 379 6.84 15.97 -11.06
CA GLU A 379 7.16 17.13 -11.91
C GLU A 379 5.88 17.78 -12.48
N SER A 380 4.92 16.97 -12.94
CA SER A 380 3.65 17.49 -13.45
C SER A 380 2.81 18.15 -12.34
N VAL A 381 2.77 17.55 -11.14
CA VAL A 381 2.06 18.13 -9.99
C VAL A 381 2.71 19.46 -9.60
N ALA A 382 4.05 19.52 -9.51
CA ALA A 382 4.79 20.74 -9.18
C ALA A 382 4.47 21.90 -10.12
N LYS A 383 4.37 21.57 -11.42
CA LYS A 383 4.10 22.55 -12.47
C LYS A 383 2.67 23.07 -12.46
N ASN A 384 1.70 22.20 -12.17
CA ASN A 384 0.27 22.52 -12.34
C ASN A 384 -0.43 22.93 -11.05
N PHE A 385 0.03 22.45 -9.90
CA PHE A 385 -0.61 22.66 -8.60
C PHE A 385 0.39 23.23 -7.59
N THR A 386 0.45 24.57 -7.51
CA THR A 386 1.50 25.32 -6.79
C THR A 386 1.53 25.13 -5.28
N ASP A 387 0.47 24.61 -4.67
CA ASP A 387 0.35 24.46 -3.21
C ASP A 387 0.49 23.01 -2.70
N ASN A 388 0.79 22.05 -3.59
CA ASN A 388 0.78 20.61 -3.30
C ASN A 388 2.14 19.96 -2.99
N ILE A 389 3.25 20.71 -2.99
CA ILE A 389 4.61 20.17 -2.79
C ILE A 389 5.37 20.92 -1.70
#